data_AF-A0A0Q9NS59-F1
#
_entry.id   AF-A0A0Q9NS59-F1
#
_cell.length_a   1.000
_cell.length_b   1.000
_cell.length_c   1.000
_cell.angle_alpha   90.00
_cell.angle_beta   90.00
_cell.angle_gamma   90.00
#
_symmetry.space_group_name_H-M   'P 1'
#
loop_
_entity.id
_entity.type
_entity.pdbx_description
1 polymer ?
#
loop_
_entity_poly.entity_id
_entity_poly.type
_entity_poly.pdbx_seq_one_letter_code
_entity_poly.pdbx_strand_id
1 'polypeptide(L)'
;MSQFRNLVSADVEVYLNPMARRIRGDATAAAAVMVAGSATFLTGAFMPVSRVYVEGDPQRKLAILLADPGQWSAQQILLAAGTAALPVGVVLLARHWDAGSDRGSPEPLAGQRLAQGAALAWVAGAGLFLGHLKARYTDPEAFALGNMPGWPFQGYMGLSLAGMAALGGGLLARARAHTDSGAMPRDPRWPGWLNVGGAGVFAAVLVGTGDLPPLLVYVVELATGAALIRQVRRGANLGRPA
;
A
#
# COMPACT_ATOMS: atom_id res chain seq x y z
N MET A 1 -3.80 -54.08 -5.61
CA MET A 1 -2.91 -52.89 -5.72
C MET A 1 -3.61 -51.59 -6.16
N SER A 2 -4.84 -51.63 -6.70
CA SER A 2 -5.59 -50.42 -7.10
C SER A 2 -6.18 -49.64 -5.90
N GLN A 3 -6.68 -50.32 -4.86
CA GLN A 3 -7.31 -49.65 -3.70
C GLN A 3 -6.33 -48.90 -2.78
N PHE A 4 -5.04 -49.26 -2.75
CA PHE A 4 -4.05 -48.58 -1.90
C PHE A 4 -3.62 -47.21 -2.46
N ARG A 5 -3.85 -46.93 -3.75
CA ARG A 5 -3.56 -45.61 -4.35
C ARG A 5 -4.61 -44.55 -3.99
N ASN A 6 -5.85 -44.97 -3.73
CA ASN A 6 -6.95 -44.04 -3.44
C ASN A 6 -6.96 -43.56 -1.97
N LEU A 7 -6.46 -44.36 -1.03
CA LEU A 7 -6.39 -43.96 0.39
C LEU A 7 -5.27 -42.93 0.64
N VAL A 8 -4.12 -43.07 -0.04
CA VAL A 8 -3.01 -42.09 0.08
C VAL A 8 -3.38 -40.74 -0.55
N SER A 9 -4.28 -40.71 -1.54
CA SER A 9 -4.74 -39.46 -2.17
C SER A 9 -5.70 -38.67 -1.28
N ALA A 10 -6.56 -39.35 -0.51
CA ALA A 10 -7.59 -38.69 0.30
C ALA A 10 -7.01 -38.09 1.59
N ASP A 11 -6.04 -38.74 2.23
CA ASP A 11 -5.45 -38.24 3.47
C ASP A 11 -4.52 -37.02 3.25
N VAL A 12 -3.87 -36.93 2.08
CA VAL A 12 -3.06 -35.76 1.71
C VAL A 12 -3.93 -34.52 1.44
N GLU A 13 -5.14 -34.72 0.92
CA GLU A 13 -6.08 -33.63 0.59
C GLU A 13 -6.70 -32.98 1.84
N VAL A 14 -6.87 -33.74 2.93
CA VAL A 14 -7.41 -33.26 4.21
C VAL A 14 -6.40 -32.41 4.98
N TYR A 15 -5.10 -32.74 4.94
CA TYR A 15 -4.05 -32.00 5.65
C TYR A 15 -3.57 -30.72 4.93
N LEU A 16 -3.72 -30.62 3.60
CA LEU A 16 -3.35 -29.42 2.83
C LEU A 16 -4.39 -28.28 2.94
N ASN A 17 -5.62 -28.59 3.36
CA ASN A 17 -6.74 -27.66 3.37
C ASN A 17 -6.66 -26.51 4.40
N PRO A 18 -6.21 -26.70 5.66
CA PRO A 18 -6.17 -25.60 6.65
C PRO A 18 -5.05 -24.58 6.38
N MET A 19 -3.89 -25.02 5.88
CA MET A 19 -2.76 -24.13 5.59
C MET A 19 -3.05 -23.23 4.38
N ALA A 20 -3.58 -23.82 3.29
CA ALA A 20 -4.03 -23.06 2.12
C ALA A 20 -5.19 -22.08 2.43
N ARG A 21 -5.96 -22.32 3.49
CA ARG A 21 -7.03 -21.42 3.95
C ARG A 21 -6.49 -20.24 4.76
N ARG A 22 -5.48 -20.45 5.62
CA ARG A 22 -4.78 -19.38 6.34
C ARG A 22 -4.05 -18.43 5.39
N ILE A 23 -3.26 -18.99 4.48
CA ILE A 23 -2.49 -18.26 3.47
C ILE A 23 -3.41 -17.31 2.67
N ARG A 24 -4.59 -17.78 2.24
CA ARG A 24 -5.59 -16.94 1.53
C ARG A 24 -6.23 -15.86 2.42
N GLY A 25 -6.47 -16.18 3.69
CA GLY A 25 -6.97 -15.21 4.66
C GLY A 25 -6.01 -14.02 4.83
N ASP A 26 -4.72 -14.31 4.95
CA ASP A 26 -3.68 -13.31 5.19
C ASP A 26 -3.49 -12.36 3.98
N ALA A 27 -3.51 -12.89 2.76
CA ALA A 27 -3.43 -12.06 1.54
C ALA A 27 -4.63 -11.14 1.36
N THR A 28 -5.84 -11.63 1.67
CA THR A 28 -7.07 -10.81 1.60
C THR A 28 -7.02 -9.70 2.65
N ALA A 29 -6.58 -10.01 3.86
CA ALA A 29 -6.43 -9.04 4.94
C ALA A 29 -5.42 -7.95 4.57
N ALA A 30 -4.26 -8.32 4.03
CA ALA A 30 -3.24 -7.37 3.57
C ALA A 30 -3.81 -6.36 2.57
N ALA A 31 -4.46 -6.83 1.51
CA ALA A 31 -5.04 -5.98 0.48
C ALA A 31 -6.21 -5.12 1.01
N ALA A 32 -7.03 -5.67 1.91
CA ALA A 32 -8.10 -4.92 2.56
C ALA A 32 -7.57 -3.78 3.44
N VAL A 33 -6.48 -4.00 4.17
CA VAL A 33 -5.82 -2.96 4.97
C VAL A 33 -5.23 -1.86 4.08
N MET A 34 -4.62 -2.20 2.95
CA MET A 34 -4.15 -1.20 1.97
C MET A 34 -5.29 -0.33 1.46
N VAL A 35 -6.43 -0.94 1.09
CA VAL A 35 -7.63 -0.23 0.63
C VAL A 35 -8.19 0.67 1.73
N ALA A 36 -8.36 0.13 2.94
CA ALA A 36 -8.89 0.89 4.07
C ALA A 36 -8.00 2.09 4.41
N GLY A 37 -6.69 1.88 4.56
CA GLY A 37 -5.74 2.95 4.84
C GLY A 37 -5.75 4.04 3.77
N SER A 38 -5.75 3.64 2.50
CA SER A 38 -5.79 4.61 1.38
C SER A 38 -7.10 5.37 1.32
N ALA A 39 -8.24 4.71 1.50
CA ALA A 39 -9.54 5.37 1.55
C ALA A 39 -9.64 6.34 2.73
N THR A 40 -9.17 5.96 3.92
CA THR A 40 -9.14 6.83 5.10
C THR A 40 -8.30 8.08 4.85
N PHE A 41 -7.11 7.91 4.25
CA PHE A 41 -6.27 9.04 3.87
C PHE A 41 -6.98 9.98 2.89
N LEU A 42 -7.54 9.43 1.82
CA LEU A 42 -8.20 10.21 0.77
C LEU A 42 -9.42 10.96 1.31
N THR A 43 -10.19 10.36 2.22
CA THR A 43 -11.28 11.07 2.91
C THR A 43 -10.76 12.33 3.62
N GLY A 44 -9.65 12.22 4.35
CA GLY A 44 -8.99 13.39 4.96
C GLY A 44 -8.50 14.40 3.92
N ALA A 45 -7.90 13.93 2.83
CA ALA A 45 -7.36 14.75 1.75
C ALA A 45 -8.42 15.52 0.95
N PHE A 46 -9.67 15.06 0.93
CA PHE A 46 -10.79 15.73 0.26
C PHE A 46 -11.71 16.51 1.21
N MET A 47 -11.37 16.65 2.50
CA MET A 47 -12.12 17.52 3.40
C MET A 47 -12.05 18.99 2.94
N PRO A 48 -13.08 19.83 3.21
CA PRO A 48 -13.09 21.23 2.77
C PRO A 48 -11.88 22.05 3.23
N VAL A 49 -11.36 21.77 4.42
CA VAL A 49 -10.15 22.42 4.97
C VAL A 49 -8.88 22.15 4.13
N SER A 50 -8.85 21.12 3.28
CA SER A 50 -7.71 20.80 2.38
C SER A 50 -7.31 21.93 1.44
N ARG A 51 -8.19 22.91 1.19
CA ARG A 51 -7.83 24.11 0.43
C ARG A 51 -6.62 24.85 1.02
N VAL A 52 -6.32 24.66 2.31
CA VAL A 52 -5.13 25.21 2.97
C VAL A 52 -3.81 24.77 2.31
N TYR A 53 -3.77 23.59 1.68
CA TYR A 53 -2.54 23.07 1.05
C TYR A 53 -2.24 23.73 -0.30
N VAL A 54 -3.26 24.24 -0.99
CA VAL A 54 -3.12 24.91 -2.28
C VAL A 54 -3.18 26.43 -2.18
N GLU A 55 -3.54 26.96 -1.01
CA GLU A 55 -3.49 28.39 -0.73
C GLU A 55 -2.03 28.87 -0.74
N GLY A 56 -1.76 30.00 -1.38
CA GLY A 56 -0.41 30.56 -1.48
C GLY A 56 -0.12 31.57 -0.37
N ASP A 57 -1.14 32.31 0.06
CA ASP A 57 -1.01 33.36 1.08
C ASP A 57 -1.01 32.76 2.52
N PRO A 58 0.08 32.93 3.29
CA PRO A 58 0.17 32.45 4.67
C PRO A 58 -0.94 32.96 5.60
N GLN A 59 -1.37 34.21 5.45
CA GLN A 59 -2.41 34.79 6.30
C GLN A 59 -3.78 34.19 5.98
N ARG A 60 -4.04 33.96 4.70
CA ARG A 60 -5.25 33.27 4.26
C ARG A 60 -5.27 31.80 4.69
N LYS A 61 -4.13 31.10 4.68
CA LYS A 61 -4.02 29.76 5.28
C LYS A 61 -4.43 29.78 6.74
N LEU A 62 -3.87 30.70 7.53
CA LEU A 62 -4.17 30.82 8.94
C LEU A 62 -5.67 31.10 9.15
N ALA A 63 -6.25 32.02 8.38
CA ALA A 63 -7.68 32.30 8.42
C ALA A 63 -8.55 31.07 8.12
N ILE A 64 -8.14 30.21 7.17
CA ILE A 64 -8.85 28.96 6.88
C ILE A 64 -8.80 28.00 8.08
N LEU A 65 -7.64 27.86 8.72
CA LEU A 65 -7.47 26.97 9.87
C LEU A 65 -8.24 27.45 11.10
N LEU A 66 -8.24 28.77 11.35
CA LEU A 66 -8.96 29.37 12.47
C LEU A 66 -10.48 29.38 12.28
N ALA A 67 -10.96 29.41 11.03
CA ALA A 67 -12.38 29.40 10.73
C ALA A 67 -13.07 28.08 11.10
N ASP A 68 -12.35 26.95 11.03
CA ASP A 68 -12.89 25.64 11.41
C ASP A 68 -11.81 24.70 12.00
N PRO A 69 -11.47 24.88 13.30
CA PRO A 69 -10.47 24.06 13.98
C PRO A 69 -10.89 22.58 14.11
N GLY A 70 -12.20 22.32 14.12
CA GLY A 70 -12.75 20.96 14.19
C GLY A 70 -12.47 20.19 12.90
N GLN A 71 -12.71 20.80 11.74
CA GLN A 71 -12.37 20.19 10.45
C GLN A 71 -10.87 19.97 10.29
N TRP A 72 -10.04 20.93 10.72
CA TRP A 72 -8.58 20.75 10.71
C TRP A 72 -8.17 19.52 11.53
N SER A 73 -8.68 19.41 12.76
CA SER A 73 -8.36 18.31 13.67
C SER A 73 -8.79 16.96 13.09
N ALA A 74 -10.02 16.87 12.61
CA ALA A 74 -10.55 15.66 11.97
C ALA A 74 -9.73 15.27 10.73
N GLN A 75 -9.33 16.24 9.90
CA GLN A 75 -8.45 15.99 8.77
C GLN A 75 -7.11 15.39 9.20
N GLN A 76 -6.41 16.01 10.16
CA GLN A 76 -5.09 15.51 10.59
C GLN A 76 -5.19 14.07 11.12
N ILE A 77 -6.26 13.74 11.85
CA ILE A 77 -6.51 12.39 12.36
C ILE A 77 -6.73 11.39 11.21
N LEU A 78 -7.54 11.74 10.20
CA LEU A 78 -7.78 10.86 9.04
C LEU A 78 -6.51 10.65 8.22
N LEU A 79 -5.75 11.71 7.96
CA LEU A 79 -4.47 11.61 7.26
C LEU A 79 -3.48 10.73 8.05
N ALA A 80 -3.41 10.89 9.37
CA ALA A 80 -2.55 10.08 10.22
C ALA A 80 -2.98 8.60 10.24
N ALA A 81 -4.28 8.32 10.40
CA ALA A 81 -4.81 6.97 10.41
C ALA A 81 -4.55 6.24 9.08
N GLY A 82 -4.78 6.93 7.95
CA GLY A 82 -4.49 6.37 6.63
C GLY A 82 -2.99 6.10 6.41
N THR A 83 -2.15 7.05 6.83
CA THR A 83 -0.68 6.95 6.78
C THR A 83 -0.14 5.80 7.63
N ALA A 84 -0.74 5.54 8.79
CA ALA A 84 -0.35 4.43 9.65
C ALA A 84 -0.84 3.07 9.11
N ALA A 85 -2.05 3.01 8.54
CA ALA A 85 -2.68 1.77 8.12
C ALA A 85 -2.08 1.20 6.82
N LEU A 86 -1.80 2.03 5.81
CA LEU A 86 -1.30 1.55 4.51
C LEU A 86 0.00 0.71 4.63
N PRO A 87 1.05 1.14 5.35
CA PRO A 87 2.25 0.34 5.56
C PRO A 87 1.98 -1.02 6.21
N VAL A 88 0.98 -1.12 7.10
CA VAL A 88 0.59 -2.40 7.71
C VAL A 88 0.13 -3.38 6.64
N GLY A 89 -0.69 -2.92 5.68
CA GLY A 89 -1.12 -3.75 4.55
C GLY A 89 0.06 -4.24 3.71
N VAL A 90 1.03 -3.37 3.42
CA VAL A 90 2.24 -3.73 2.66
C VAL A 90 3.14 -4.71 3.45
N VAL A 91 3.29 -4.52 4.76
CA VAL A 91 4.03 -5.44 5.64
C VAL A 91 3.39 -6.84 5.65
N LEU A 92 2.06 -6.90 5.79
CA LEU A 92 1.33 -8.18 5.75
C LEU A 92 1.50 -8.86 4.40
N LEU A 93 1.46 -8.11 3.30
CA LEU A 93 1.69 -8.63 1.95
C LEU A 93 3.12 -9.18 1.80
N ALA A 94 4.13 -8.45 2.26
CA ALA A 94 5.53 -8.88 2.21
C ALA A 94 5.77 -10.16 3.04
N ARG A 95 5.16 -10.26 4.23
CA ARG A 95 5.20 -11.46 5.07
C ARG A 95 4.49 -12.65 4.44
N HIS A 96 3.40 -12.41 3.73
CA HIS A 96 2.69 -13.45 3.02
C HIS A 96 3.56 -14.08 1.92
N TRP A 97 4.32 -13.26 1.17
CA TRP A 97 5.27 -13.76 0.17
C TRP A 97 6.47 -14.49 0.80
N ASP A 98 6.87 -14.11 2.02
CA ASP A 98 7.88 -14.83 2.80
C ASP A 98 7.37 -16.22 3.23
N ALA A 99 6.15 -16.30 3.76
CA ALA A 99 5.55 -17.54 4.27
C ALA A 99 5.14 -18.54 3.17
N GLY A 100 4.92 -18.09 1.93
CA GLY A 100 4.64 -18.94 0.76
C GLY A 100 5.88 -19.62 0.16
N SER A 101 7.08 -19.32 0.68
CA SER A 101 8.34 -19.91 0.24
C SER A 101 8.60 -21.28 0.89
N ASP A 102 7.71 -22.25 0.65
CA ASP A 102 8.11 -23.64 0.87
C ASP A 102 9.39 -23.93 0.05
N ARG A 103 10.35 -24.63 0.66
CA ARG A 103 11.64 -25.00 0.04
C ARG A 103 11.39 -25.78 -1.26
N GLY A 104 11.26 -25.08 -2.39
CA GLY A 104 10.91 -25.64 -3.70
C GLY A 104 9.90 -24.83 -4.52
N SER A 105 9.22 -23.85 -3.94
CA SER A 105 8.37 -22.90 -4.67
C SER A 105 9.22 -21.95 -5.51
N PRO A 106 8.99 -21.81 -6.82
CA PRO A 106 9.72 -20.90 -7.70
C PRO A 106 9.27 -19.44 -7.52
N GLU A 107 9.01 -18.99 -6.28
CA GLU A 107 8.85 -17.56 -6.04
C GLU A 107 10.20 -16.86 -6.22
N PRO A 108 10.28 -15.80 -7.04
CA PRO A 108 11.54 -15.11 -7.25
C PRO A 108 11.97 -14.43 -5.96
N LEU A 109 13.09 -14.86 -5.38
CA LEU A 109 13.78 -14.19 -4.26
C LEU A 109 13.87 -12.66 -4.45
N ALA A 110 14.01 -12.22 -5.70
CA ALA A 110 13.99 -10.80 -6.07
C ALA A 110 12.65 -10.11 -5.74
N GLY A 111 11.51 -10.73 -6.05
CA GLY A 111 10.19 -10.18 -5.78
C GLY A 111 9.89 -10.06 -4.28
N GLN A 112 10.30 -11.06 -3.51
CA GLN A 112 10.20 -11.06 -2.04
C GLN A 112 11.04 -9.94 -1.41
N ARG A 113 12.31 -9.82 -1.81
CA ARG A 113 13.21 -8.75 -1.33
C ARG A 113 12.67 -7.36 -1.67
N LEU A 114 12.10 -7.19 -2.87
CA LEU A 114 11.46 -5.93 -3.27
C LEU A 114 10.24 -5.61 -2.40
N ALA A 115 9.42 -6.60 -2.05
CA ALA A 115 8.30 -6.41 -1.14
C ALA A 115 8.73 -6.02 0.28
N GLN A 116 9.78 -6.66 0.79
CA GLN A 116 10.37 -6.31 2.08
C GLN A 116 10.95 -4.89 2.05
N GLY A 117 11.66 -4.53 0.97
CA GLY A 117 12.14 -3.16 0.75
C GLY A 117 11.00 -2.15 0.70
N ALA A 118 9.90 -2.49 0.03
CA ALA A 118 8.69 -1.66 0.00
C ALA A 118 8.12 -1.45 1.41
N ALA A 119 7.95 -2.53 2.18
CA ALA A 119 7.45 -2.47 3.55
C ALA A 119 8.33 -1.58 4.44
N LEU A 120 9.66 -1.72 4.35
CA LEU A 120 10.60 -0.88 5.10
C LEU A 120 10.50 0.59 4.71
N ALA A 121 10.47 0.89 3.41
CA ALA A 121 10.36 2.26 2.91
C ALA A 121 9.05 2.92 3.36
N TRP A 122 7.93 2.19 3.26
CA TRP A 122 6.63 2.65 3.71
C TRP A 122 6.55 2.92 5.20
N VAL A 123 7.08 2.02 6.04
CA VAL A 123 7.10 2.20 7.50
C VAL A 123 7.97 3.39 7.89
N ALA A 124 9.17 3.51 7.31
CA ALA A 124 10.07 4.62 7.59
C ALA A 124 9.45 5.97 7.14
N GLY A 125 8.88 6.01 5.94
CA GLY A 125 8.19 7.19 5.42
C GLY A 125 6.99 7.59 6.28
N ALA A 126 6.17 6.62 6.70
CA ALA A 126 5.04 6.87 7.58
C ALA A 126 5.48 7.46 8.93
N GLY A 127 6.59 6.99 9.51
CA GLY A 127 7.16 7.58 10.72
C GLY A 127 7.48 9.07 10.57
N LEU A 128 8.13 9.45 9.46
CA LEU A 128 8.43 10.85 9.16
C LEU A 128 7.16 11.69 9.03
N PHE A 129 6.18 11.20 8.27
CA PHE A 129 4.98 11.97 8.00
C PHE A 129 4.05 12.08 9.21
N LEU A 130 3.93 11.03 10.02
CA LEU A 130 3.17 11.07 11.28
C LEU A 130 3.78 12.09 12.25
N GLY A 131 5.11 12.16 12.36
CA GLY A 131 5.77 13.20 13.14
C GLY A 131 5.45 14.60 12.62
N HIS A 132 5.42 14.76 11.29
CA HIS A 132 5.06 16.03 10.65
C HIS A 132 3.59 16.41 10.84
N LEU A 133 2.65 15.47 10.70
CA LEU A 133 1.23 15.68 10.98
C LEU A 133 0.99 16.04 12.45
N LYS A 134 1.71 15.41 13.37
CA LYS A 134 1.66 15.78 14.80
C LYS A 134 2.08 17.24 15.01
N ALA A 135 3.17 17.68 14.39
CA ALA A 135 3.62 19.07 14.49
C ALA A 135 2.57 20.05 13.93
N ARG A 136 2.01 19.75 12.76
CA ARG A 136 0.90 20.52 12.14
C ARG A 136 -0.35 20.59 13.02
N TYR A 137 -0.66 19.49 13.69
CA TYR A 137 -1.79 19.41 14.61
C TYR A 137 -1.58 20.28 15.85
N THR A 138 -0.37 20.26 16.44
CA THR A 138 -0.06 21.00 17.66
C THR A 138 0.16 22.49 17.44
N ASP A 139 0.66 22.88 16.26
CA ASP A 139 0.99 24.27 15.92
C ASP A 139 0.50 24.61 14.50
N PRO A 140 -0.81 24.82 14.31
CA PRO A 140 -1.37 25.14 13.00
C PRO A 140 -0.87 26.49 12.46
N GLU A 141 -0.46 27.41 13.34
CA GLU A 141 0.06 28.72 12.96
C GLU A 141 1.44 28.59 12.30
N ALA A 142 2.37 27.85 12.92
CA ALA A 142 3.67 27.60 12.31
C ALA A 142 3.56 26.86 10.97
N PHE A 143 2.54 26.00 10.80
CA PHE A 143 2.25 25.37 9.50
C PHE A 143 1.77 26.40 8.47
N ALA A 144 0.78 27.23 8.83
CA ALA A 144 0.23 28.25 7.94
C ALA A 144 1.29 29.27 7.50
N LEU A 145 2.17 29.66 8.42
CA LEU A 145 3.23 30.64 8.20
C LEU A 145 4.49 30.05 7.50
N GLY A 146 4.54 28.73 7.29
CA GLY A 146 5.69 28.09 6.66
C GLY A 146 6.93 27.97 7.54
N ASN A 147 6.77 28.10 8.87
CA ASN A 147 7.86 28.02 9.85
C ASN A 147 8.23 26.58 10.25
N MET A 148 7.57 25.58 9.65
CA MET A 148 7.86 24.16 9.91
C MET A 148 8.97 23.62 9.01
N PRO A 149 9.83 22.71 9.51
CA PRO A 149 10.81 22.03 8.67
C PRO A 149 10.11 21.19 7.60
N GLY A 150 10.49 21.40 6.34
CA GLY A 150 9.91 20.67 5.19
C GLY A 150 10.51 19.28 4.95
N TRP A 151 11.70 18.99 5.50
CA TRP A 151 12.41 17.73 5.25
C TRP A 151 11.64 16.46 5.66
N PRO A 152 10.81 16.40 6.72
CA PRO A 152 10.08 15.17 7.04
C PRO A 152 9.07 14.81 5.94
N PHE A 153 8.42 15.83 5.37
CA PHE A 153 7.49 15.64 4.26
C PHE A 153 8.23 15.17 2.99
N GLN A 154 9.34 15.81 2.66
CA GLN A 154 10.14 15.42 1.49
C GLN A 154 10.73 14.01 1.63
N GLY A 155 11.23 13.67 2.82
CA GLY A 155 11.72 12.32 3.13
C GLY A 155 10.61 11.27 3.05
N TYR A 156 9.42 11.60 3.56
CA TYR A 156 8.23 10.76 3.37
C TYR A 156 7.92 10.53 1.89
N MET A 157 7.86 11.58 1.08
CA MET A 157 7.56 11.45 -0.35
C MET A 157 8.61 10.61 -1.08
N GLY A 158 9.90 10.84 -0.83
CA GLY A 158 10.97 10.03 -1.41
C GLY A 158 10.88 8.55 -1.04
N LEU A 159 10.62 8.25 0.24
CA LEU A 159 10.45 6.88 0.71
C LEU A 159 9.17 6.22 0.19
N SER A 160 8.06 6.95 0.08
CA SER A 160 6.83 6.44 -0.53
C SER A 160 7.03 6.10 -2.00
N LEU A 161 7.72 6.94 -2.78
CA LEU A 161 8.02 6.65 -4.19
C LEU A 161 8.95 5.44 -4.34
N ALA A 162 9.97 5.32 -3.49
CA ALA A 162 10.82 4.12 -3.44
C ALA A 162 10.00 2.87 -3.06
N GLY A 163 9.09 3.00 -2.09
CA GLY A 163 8.19 1.94 -1.66
C GLY A 163 7.25 1.48 -2.77
N MET A 164 6.62 2.40 -3.49
CA MET A 164 5.81 2.12 -4.68
C MET A 164 6.63 1.41 -5.76
N ALA A 165 7.80 1.93 -6.13
CA ALA A 165 8.65 1.32 -7.14
C ALA A 165 9.05 -0.11 -6.76
N ALA A 166 9.43 -0.33 -5.51
CA ALA A 166 9.77 -1.64 -4.99
C ALA A 166 8.57 -2.60 -4.98
N LEU A 167 7.40 -2.15 -4.50
CA LEU A 167 6.17 -2.95 -4.50
C LEU A 167 5.77 -3.33 -5.93
N GLY A 168 5.79 -2.36 -6.85
CA GLY A 168 5.49 -2.58 -8.25
C GLY A 168 6.44 -3.58 -8.92
N GLY A 169 7.75 -3.44 -8.66
CA GLY A 169 8.76 -4.40 -9.10
C GLY A 169 8.53 -5.79 -8.55
N GLY A 170 8.16 -5.91 -7.27
CA GLY A 170 7.79 -7.17 -6.62
C GLY A 170 6.59 -7.84 -7.30
N LEU A 171 5.53 -7.07 -7.57
CA LEU A 171 4.34 -7.55 -8.28
C LEU A 171 4.66 -8.01 -9.71
N LEU A 172 5.50 -7.28 -10.44
CA LEU A 172 5.92 -7.65 -11.80
C LEU A 172 6.78 -8.92 -11.81
N ALA A 173 7.72 -9.05 -10.87
CA ALA A 173 8.56 -10.23 -10.74
C ALA A 173 7.71 -11.47 -10.46
N ARG A 174 6.74 -11.35 -9.53
CA ARG A 174 5.79 -12.41 -9.21
C ARG A 174 4.92 -12.80 -10.40
N ALA A 175 4.34 -11.81 -11.08
CA ALA A 175 3.48 -12.06 -12.23
C ALA A 175 4.21 -12.73 -13.40
N ARG A 176 5.51 -12.43 -13.59
CA ARG A 176 6.37 -13.12 -14.54
C ARG A 176 6.54 -14.60 -14.17
N ALA A 177 6.91 -14.88 -12.92
CA ALA A 177 7.11 -16.25 -12.44
C ALA A 177 5.86 -17.13 -12.57
N HIS A 178 4.67 -16.59 -12.24
CA HIS A 178 3.41 -17.32 -12.43
C HIS A 178 3.03 -17.50 -13.90
N THR A 179 3.46 -16.60 -14.80
CA THR A 179 3.24 -16.78 -16.23
C THR A 179 4.05 -17.96 -16.76
N ASP A 180 5.31 -18.06 -16.31
CA ASP A 180 6.26 -19.06 -16.78
C ASP A 180 5.96 -20.45 -16.19
N SER A 181 5.32 -20.52 -15.01
CA SER A 181 4.91 -21.78 -14.38
C SER A 181 3.63 -22.41 -14.94
N GLY A 182 2.88 -21.68 -15.78
CA GLY A 182 1.58 -22.15 -16.30
C GLY A 182 0.47 -22.27 -15.25
N ALA A 183 0.72 -21.85 -14.00
CA ALA A 183 -0.26 -21.92 -12.92
C ALA A 183 -1.41 -20.93 -13.13
N MET A 184 -2.66 -21.40 -13.01
CA MET A 184 -3.82 -20.51 -12.92
C MET A 184 -4.17 -20.21 -11.46
N PRO A 185 -4.60 -18.96 -11.14
CA PRO A 185 -4.80 -17.82 -12.03
C PRO A 185 -3.53 -16.96 -12.21
N ARG A 186 -3.32 -16.41 -13.42
CA ARG A 186 -2.23 -15.46 -13.68
C ARG A 186 -2.41 -14.17 -12.87
N ASP A 187 -1.35 -13.74 -12.20
CA ASP A 187 -1.33 -12.45 -11.52
C ASP A 187 -1.43 -11.31 -12.55
N PRO A 188 -2.32 -10.32 -12.34
CA PRO A 188 -2.39 -9.17 -13.22
C PRO A 188 -1.11 -8.35 -13.11
N ARG A 189 -0.47 -8.04 -14.25
CA ARG A 189 0.76 -7.23 -14.31
C ARG A 189 0.52 -5.73 -14.13
N TRP A 190 -0.70 -5.27 -14.44
CA TRP A 190 -1.02 -3.84 -14.46
C TRP A 190 -0.85 -3.11 -13.12
N PRO A 191 -1.13 -3.70 -11.93
CA PRO A 191 -0.88 -3.00 -10.66
C PRO A 191 0.62 -2.80 -10.44
N GLY A 192 1.44 -3.75 -10.89
CA GLY A 192 2.90 -3.61 -10.88
C GLY A 192 3.37 -2.45 -11.75
N TRP A 193 2.88 -2.36 -12.99
CA TRP A 193 3.17 -1.23 -13.89
C TRP A 193 2.62 0.10 -13.38
N LEU A 194 1.44 0.11 -12.78
CA LEU A 194 0.86 1.30 -12.18
C LEU A 194 1.76 1.85 -11.07
N ASN A 195 2.32 0.98 -10.24
CA ASN A 195 3.23 1.37 -9.16
C ASN A 195 4.59 1.85 -9.68
N VAL A 196 5.26 1.08 -10.54
CA VAL A 196 6.58 1.48 -11.07
C VAL A 196 6.47 2.72 -11.95
N GLY A 197 5.49 2.74 -12.86
CA GLY A 197 5.24 3.88 -13.74
C GLY A 197 4.77 5.11 -12.97
N GLY A 198 3.85 4.93 -12.02
CA GLY A 198 3.39 5.98 -11.12
C GLY A 198 4.54 6.58 -10.31
N ALA A 199 5.37 5.74 -9.69
CA ALA A 199 6.55 6.20 -8.97
C ALA A 199 7.50 7.01 -9.84
N GLY A 200 7.77 6.57 -11.08
CA GLY A 200 8.61 7.31 -12.03
C GLY A 200 8.03 8.67 -12.42
N VAL A 201 6.74 8.71 -12.79
CA VAL A 201 6.04 9.96 -13.15
C VAL A 201 6.01 10.92 -11.94
N PHE A 202 5.67 10.42 -10.77
CA PHE A 202 5.58 11.23 -9.56
C PHE A 202 6.95 11.72 -9.07
N ALA A 203 8.00 10.92 -9.21
CA ALA A 203 9.37 11.37 -8.97
C ALA A 203 9.78 12.49 -9.92
N ALA A 204 9.44 12.38 -11.21
CA ALA A 204 9.71 13.44 -12.18
C ALA A 204 8.96 14.73 -11.85
N VAL A 205 7.69 14.63 -11.43
CA VAL A 205 6.92 15.78 -10.93
C VAL A 205 7.60 16.38 -9.71
N LEU A 206 7.88 15.58 -8.68
CA LEU A 206 8.51 16.06 -7.44
C LEU A 206 9.86 16.77 -7.70
N VAL A 207 10.69 16.23 -8.59
CA VAL A 207 11.97 16.87 -8.99
C VAL A 207 11.72 18.17 -9.75
N GLY A 208 10.71 18.22 -10.63
CA GLY A 208 10.41 19.39 -11.45
C GLY A 208 9.72 20.53 -10.72
N THR A 209 8.86 20.22 -9.73
CA THR A 209 8.04 21.21 -9.01
C THR A 209 8.50 21.44 -7.57
N GLY A 210 9.30 20.54 -7.00
CA GLY A 210 9.64 20.52 -5.58
C GLY A 210 8.48 20.09 -4.67
N ASP A 211 7.32 19.78 -5.23
CA ASP A 211 6.11 19.42 -4.49
C ASP A 211 5.28 18.34 -5.20
N LEU A 212 4.70 17.45 -4.42
CA LEU A 212 3.89 16.35 -4.91
C LEU A 212 2.78 16.06 -3.90
N PRO A 213 1.50 16.25 -4.27
CA PRO A 213 0.39 15.92 -3.39
C PRO A 213 0.40 14.44 -3.00
N PRO A 214 0.47 14.08 -1.71
CA PRO A 214 0.52 12.69 -1.27
C PRO A 214 -0.67 11.86 -1.74
N LEU A 215 -1.82 12.49 -1.97
CA LEU A 215 -3.03 11.83 -2.42
C LEU A 215 -2.82 10.97 -3.67
N LEU A 216 -1.91 11.37 -4.57
CA LEU A 216 -1.62 10.63 -5.81
C LEU A 216 -1.07 9.24 -5.52
N VAL A 217 -0.20 9.14 -4.53
CA VAL A 217 0.36 7.88 -4.04
C VAL A 217 -0.77 7.00 -3.49
N TYR A 218 -1.65 7.53 -2.65
CA TYR A 218 -2.77 6.76 -2.08
C TYR A 218 -3.81 6.33 -3.11
N VAL A 219 -4.02 7.08 -4.20
CA VAL A 219 -4.89 6.64 -5.31
C VAL A 219 -4.29 5.39 -5.99
N VAL A 220 -2.98 5.38 -6.23
CA VAL A 220 -2.30 4.21 -6.82
C VAL A 220 -2.38 3.00 -5.89
N GLU A 221 -2.16 3.20 -4.59
CA GLU A 221 -2.18 2.11 -3.61
C GLU A 221 -3.60 1.59 -3.34
N LEU A 222 -4.62 2.46 -3.37
CA LEU A 222 -6.03 2.06 -3.36
C LEU A 222 -6.35 1.15 -4.55
N ALA A 223 -5.96 1.55 -5.76
CA ALA A 223 -6.18 0.77 -6.97
C ALA A 223 -5.44 -0.58 -6.92
N THR A 224 -4.21 -0.58 -6.37
CA THR A 224 -3.39 -1.77 -6.18
C THR A 224 -4.04 -2.75 -5.20
N GLY A 225 -4.46 -2.28 -4.03
CA GLY A 225 -5.18 -3.10 -3.05
C GLY A 225 -6.49 -3.66 -3.62
N ALA A 226 -7.27 -2.85 -4.34
CA ALA A 226 -8.50 -3.30 -5.00
C ALA A 226 -8.24 -4.39 -6.05
N ALA A 227 -7.15 -4.27 -6.82
CA ALA A 227 -6.73 -5.27 -7.79
C ALA A 227 -6.41 -6.62 -7.13
N LEU A 228 -5.66 -6.58 -6.02
CA LEU A 228 -5.28 -7.76 -5.24
C LEU A 228 -6.51 -8.46 -4.65
N ILE A 229 -7.47 -7.71 -4.09
CA ILE A 229 -8.75 -8.28 -3.62
C ILE A 229 -9.49 -8.99 -4.75
N ARG A 230 -9.59 -8.35 -5.93
CA ARG A 230 -10.27 -8.93 -7.09
C ARG A 230 -9.61 -10.22 -7.56
N GLN A 231 -8.28 -10.27 -7.52
CA GLN A 231 -7.51 -11.46 -7.88
C GLN A 231 -7.77 -12.61 -6.91
N VAL A 232 -7.72 -12.37 -5.60
CA VAL A 232 -7.98 -13.40 -4.59
C VAL A 232 -9.38 -13.98 -4.74
N ARG A 233 -10.39 -13.13 -4.99
CA ARG A 233 -11.78 -13.57 -5.24
C ARG A 233 -11.91 -14.44 -6.50
N ARG A 234 -11.20 -14.11 -7.58
CA ARG A 234 -11.18 -14.92 -8.82
C ARG A 234 -10.56 -16.30 -8.57
N GLY A 235 -9.46 -16.36 -7.84
CA GLY A 235 -8.84 -17.63 -7.46
C GLY A 235 -9.75 -18.53 -6.62
N ALA A 236 -10.54 -17.94 -5.71
CA ALA A 236 -11.50 -18.68 -4.91
C ALA A 236 -12.64 -19.32 -5.73
N ASN A 237 -13.11 -18.63 -6.79
CA ASN A 237 -14.20 -19.12 -7.63
C ASN A 237 -13.80 -20.27 -8.56
N LEU A 238 -12.53 -20.33 -8.99
CA LEU A 238 -12.04 -21.41 -9.86
C LEU A 238 -11.81 -22.74 -9.13
N GLY A 239 -11.79 -22.73 -7.79
CA GLY A 239 -11.61 -23.93 -6.96
C GLY A 239 -12.91 -24.57 -6.45
N ARG A 240 -14.09 -24.10 -6.90
CA ARG A 240 -15.37 -24.76 -6.61
C ARG A 240 -15.74 -25.68 -7.78
N PRO A 241 -15.87 -27.01 -7.57
CA PRO A 241 -16.48 -27.86 -8.58
C PRO A 241 -17.93 -27.40 -8.82
N ALA A 242 -18.35 -27.44 -10.09
CA ALA A 242 -19.73 -27.17 -10.52
C ALA A 242 -20.68 -28.25 -10.01
#